data_AF-A0A7X7WR42-F1
#
_entry.id   AF-A0A7X7WR42-F1
#
_cell.length_a   1.000
_cell.length_b   1.000
_cell.length_c   1.000
_cell.angle_alpha   90.00
_cell.angle_beta   90.00
_cell.angle_gamma   90.00
#
_symmetry.space_group_name_H-M   'P 1'
#
loop_
_entity.id
_entity.type
_entity.pdbx_description
1 polymer ?
#
loop_
_entity_poly.entity_id
_entity_poly.type
_entity_poly.pdbx_seq_one_letter_code
_entity_poly.pdbx_strand_id
1 'polypeptide(L)'
;MYARIKHDLETGLEKFRWFATLFSERVRIEISVFRLLYQSEEMKRRRNELLRQIGEEVYALRGKDKNIYANKDIAAALREIEQLEPEIQSTIDQASEISKIIA
;
A
#
# COMPACT_ATOMS: atom_id res chain seq x y z
N MET A 1 -13.92 -40.44 35.47
CA MET A 1 -14.41 -39.07 35.19
C MET A 1 -13.25 -38.13 34.85
N TYR A 2 -12.22 -38.03 35.70
CA TYR A 2 -11.02 -37.21 35.48
C TYR A 2 -10.27 -37.48 34.16
N ALA A 3 -10.04 -38.75 33.80
CA ALA A 3 -9.38 -39.11 32.54
C ALA A 3 -10.14 -38.64 31.28
N ARG A 4 -11.48 -38.59 31.35
CA ARG A 4 -12.33 -38.13 30.25
C ARG A 4 -12.24 -36.61 30.10
N ILE A 5 -12.31 -35.89 31.21
CA ILE A 5 -12.12 -34.42 31.26
C ILE A 5 -10.73 -34.02 30.74
N LYS A 6 -9.68 -34.75 31.13
CA LYS A 6 -8.31 -34.49 30.65
C LYS A 6 -8.20 -34.69 29.13
N HIS A 7 -8.78 -35.78 28.62
CA HIS A 7 -8.77 -36.08 27.19
C HIS A 7 -9.57 -35.04 26.38
N ASP A 8 -10.72 -34.58 26.90
CA ASP A 8 -11.54 -33.56 26.25
C ASP A 8 -10.81 -32.19 26.22
N LEU A 9 -10.06 -31.86 27.27
CA LEU A 9 -9.22 -30.65 27.32
C LEU A 9 -8.03 -30.72 26.37
N GLU A 10 -7.33 -31.84 26.30
CA GLU A 10 -6.22 -32.06 25.36
C GLU A 10 -6.71 -31.92 23.90
N THR A 11 -7.85 -32.54 23.59
CA THR A 11 -8.49 -32.44 22.27
C THR A 11 -8.94 -31.01 21.97
N GLY A 12 -9.46 -30.29 22.97
CA GLY A 12 -9.86 -28.88 22.83
C GLY A 12 -8.66 -27.95 22.57
N LEU A 13 -7.56 -28.16 23.30
CA LEU A 13 -6.31 -27.43 23.11
C LEU A 13 -5.70 -27.68 21.73
N GLU A 14 -5.75 -28.91 21.25
CA GLU A 14 -5.26 -29.25 19.91
C GLU A 14 -6.06 -28.55 18.80
N LYS A 15 -7.38 -28.55 18.91
CA LYS A 15 -8.27 -27.81 18.00
C LYS A 15 -8.03 -26.30 18.06
N PHE A 16 -7.87 -25.74 19.25
CA PHE A 16 -7.55 -24.32 19.42
C PHE A 16 -6.21 -23.97 18.80
N ARG A 17 -5.19 -24.83 18.99
CA ARG A 17 -3.86 -24.64 18.40
C ARG A 17 -3.93 -24.66 16.87
N TRP A 18 -4.67 -25.60 16.29
CA TRP A 18 -4.89 -25.65 14.85
C TRP A 18 -5.56 -24.36 14.33
N PHE A 19 -6.62 -23.90 15.00
CA PHE A 19 -7.30 -22.66 14.64
C PHE A 19 -6.40 -21.43 14.79
N ALA A 20 -5.62 -21.35 15.87
CA ALA A 20 -4.70 -20.25 16.13
C ALA A 20 -3.61 -20.16 15.06
N THR A 21 -3.06 -21.31 14.62
CA THR A 21 -2.10 -21.37 13.52
C THR A 21 -2.72 -20.82 12.24
N LEU A 22 -3.87 -21.33 11.82
CA LEU A 22 -4.57 -20.90 10.61
C LEU A 22 -4.91 -19.40 10.65
N PHE A 23 -5.42 -18.93 11.79
CA PHE A 23 -5.76 -17.53 12.00
C PHE A 23 -4.51 -16.63 11.91
N SER A 24 -3.41 -17.04 12.52
CA SER A 24 -2.16 -16.27 12.51
C SER A 24 -1.57 -16.13 11.09
N GLU A 25 -1.69 -17.18 10.27
CA GLU A 25 -1.26 -17.15 8.87
C GLU A 25 -2.12 -16.19 8.07
N ARG A 26 -3.45 -16.28 8.21
CA ARG A 26 -4.38 -15.37 7.52
C ARG A 26 -4.15 -13.91 7.87
N VAL A 27 -4.04 -13.59 9.16
CA VAL A 27 -3.79 -12.22 9.63
C VAL A 27 -2.47 -11.67 9.08
N ARG A 28 -1.42 -12.49 9.04
CA ARG A 28 -0.12 -12.08 8.48
C ARG A 28 -0.23 -11.69 7.01
N ILE A 29 -0.98 -12.46 6.23
CA ILE A 29 -1.18 -12.18 4.80
C ILE A 29 -1.99 -10.89 4.64
N GLU A 30 -3.10 -10.73 5.37
CA GLU A 30 -3.93 -9.52 5.32
C GLU A 30 -3.14 -8.26 5.71
N ILE A 31 -2.31 -8.33 6.75
CA ILE A 31 -1.41 -7.22 7.14
C ILE A 31 -0.45 -6.85 6.00
N SER A 32 0.03 -7.84 5.24
CA SER A 32 0.94 -7.60 4.12
C SER A 32 0.23 -6.86 2.98
N VAL A 33 -1.02 -7.24 2.67
CA VAL A 33 -1.87 -6.51 1.72
C VAL A 33 -2.09 -5.08 2.19
N PHE A 34 -2.49 -4.89 3.46
CA PHE A 34 -2.69 -3.55 4.01
C PHE A 34 -1.44 -2.68 3.94
N ARG A 35 -0.26 -3.25 4.19
CA ARG A 35 1.01 -2.53 4.09
C ARG A 35 1.26 -2.04 2.66
N LEU A 36 1.06 -2.90 1.66
CA LEU A 36 1.23 -2.51 0.25
C LEU A 36 0.25 -1.41 -0.16
N LEU A 37 -1.02 -1.53 0.25
CA LEU A 37 -2.03 -0.51 -0.03
C LEU A 37 -1.69 0.83 0.65
N TYR A 38 -1.18 0.78 1.89
CA TYR A 38 -0.72 1.96 2.60
C TYR A 38 0.46 2.63 1.89
N GLN A 39 1.46 1.86 1.46
CA GLN A 39 2.60 2.36 0.70
C GLN A 39 2.16 3.02 -0.62
N SER A 40 1.23 2.39 -1.35
CA SER A 40 0.61 2.99 -2.53
C SER A 40 -0.05 4.34 -2.21
N GLU A 41 -0.74 4.44 -1.08
CA GLU A 41 -1.41 5.68 -0.68
C GLU A 41 -0.42 6.80 -0.33
N GLU A 42 0.70 6.47 0.32
CA GLU A 42 1.79 7.43 0.56
C GLU A 42 2.39 7.95 -0.75
N MET A 43 2.67 7.05 -1.70
CA MET A 43 3.17 7.44 -3.03
C MET A 43 2.15 8.32 -3.79
N LYS A 44 0.85 8.01 -3.70
CA LYS A 44 -0.21 8.86 -4.28
C LYS A 44 -0.25 10.24 -3.64
N ARG A 45 -0.10 10.35 -2.31
CA ARG A 45 0.00 11.64 -1.63
C ARG A 45 1.19 12.44 -2.13
N ARG A 46 2.36 11.80 -2.25
CA ARG A 46 3.56 12.43 -2.79
C ARG A 46 3.34 12.95 -4.21
N ARG A 47 2.74 12.13 -5.08
CA ARG A 47 2.36 12.53 -6.45
C ARG A 47 1.43 13.75 -6.45
N ASN A 48 0.43 13.78 -5.57
CA ASN A 48 -0.51 14.90 -5.46
C ASN A 48 0.17 16.18 -4.96
N GLU A 49 1.12 16.07 -4.04
CA GLU A 49 1.93 17.21 -3.59
C GLU A 49 2.76 17.81 -4.71
N LEU A 50 3.42 16.98 -5.52
CA LEU A 50 4.19 17.42 -6.68
C LEU A 50 3.30 18.13 -7.71
N LEU A 51 2.12 17.57 -8.01
CA LEU A 51 1.15 18.22 -8.89
C LEU A 51 0.68 19.57 -8.34
N ARG A 52 0.48 19.67 -7.02
CA ARG A 52 0.12 20.92 -6.35
C ARG A 52 1.24 21.96 -6.50
N GLN A 53 2.49 21.57 -6.29
CA GLN A 53 3.66 22.44 -6.47
C GLN A 53 3.79 22.92 -7.91
N ILE A 54 3.62 22.03 -8.90
CA ILE A 54 3.62 22.40 -10.32
C ILE A 54 2.51 23.43 -10.58
N GLY A 55 1.30 23.22 -10.05
CA GLY A 55 0.19 24.15 -10.20
C GLY A 55 0.49 25.54 -9.62
N GLU A 56 1.10 25.59 -8.43
CA GLU A 56 1.54 26.85 -7.79
C GLU A 56 2.58 27.59 -8.64
N GLU A 57 3.58 26.88 -9.17
CA GLU A 57 4.62 27.44 -10.05
C GLU A 57 4.05 27.96 -11.38
N VAL A 58 3.16 27.19 -12.01
CA VAL A 58 2.48 27.62 -13.24
C VAL A 58 1.65 28.88 -13.01
N TYR A 59 0.94 28.95 -11.88
CA TYR A 59 0.18 30.15 -11.52
C TYR A 59 1.09 31.37 -11.29
N ALA A 60 2.22 31.19 -10.61
CA ALA A 60 3.20 32.26 -10.37
C ALA A 60 3.87 32.79 -11.65
N LEU A 61 3.90 31.98 -12.71
CA LEU A 61 4.41 32.35 -14.03
C LEU A 61 3.36 33.01 -14.94
N ARG A 62 2.10 33.11 -14.49
CA ARG A 62 1.01 33.72 -15.27
C ARG A 62 1.38 35.14 -15.73
N GLY A 63 1.23 35.39 -17.03
CA GLY A 63 1.51 36.69 -17.65
C GLY A 63 3.00 36.94 -17.96
N LYS A 64 3.88 35.97 -17.69
CA LYS A 64 5.26 35.98 -18.19
C LYS A 64 5.32 35.09 -19.43
N ASP A 65 5.82 35.61 -20.55
CA ASP A 65 6.12 34.82 -21.76
C ASP A 65 7.38 33.96 -21.52
N LYS A 66 7.26 32.97 -20.63
CA LYS A 66 8.30 32.00 -20.32
C LYS A 66 7.76 30.60 -20.50
N ASN A 67 8.56 29.75 -21.13
CA ASN A 67 8.27 28.32 -21.22
C ASN A 67 8.30 27.70 -19.81
N ILE A 68 7.14 27.25 -19.33
CA ILE A 68 6.97 26.60 -18.02
C ILE A 68 7.77 25.29 -17.89
N TYR A 69 7.95 24.56 -18.99
CA TYR A 69 8.71 23.30 -19.01
C TYR A 69 10.22 23.53 -18.99
N ALA A 70 10.69 24.76 -19.22
CA ALA A 70 12.09 25.12 -19.03
C ALA A 70 12.43 25.39 -17.55
N ASN A 71 11.42 25.48 -16.67
CA ASN A 71 11.65 25.57 -15.23
C ASN A 71 12.19 24.22 -14.73
N LYS A 72 13.38 24.26 -14.10
CA LYS A 72 14.05 23.06 -13.57
C LYS A 72 13.23 22.37 -12.50
N ASP A 73 12.49 23.12 -11.69
CA ASP A 73 11.69 22.59 -10.58
C ASP A 73 10.47 21.84 -11.13
N ILE A 74 9.79 22.41 -12.14
CA ILE A 74 8.68 21.75 -12.85
C ILE A 74 9.19 20.49 -13.57
N ALA A 75 10.33 20.58 -14.27
CA ALA A 75 10.89 19.44 -14.99
C ALA A 75 11.33 18.31 -14.05
N ALA A 76 11.86 18.63 -12.86
CA ALA A 76 12.21 17.64 -11.85
C ALA A 76 10.97 16.97 -11.26
N ALA A 77 9.95 17.76 -10.89
CA ALA A 77 8.69 17.24 -10.35
C ALA A 77 7.97 16.34 -11.35
N LEU A 78 7.98 16.68 -12.65
CA LEU A 78 7.40 15.84 -13.71
C LEU A 78 8.12 14.48 -13.81
N ARG A 79 9.46 14.46 -13.77
CA ARG A 79 10.22 13.20 -13.78
C ARG A 79 9.93 12.33 -12.55
N GLU A 80 9.79 12.94 -11.39
CA GLU A 80 9.43 12.21 -10.16
C GLU A 80 8.02 11.61 -10.27
N ILE A 81 7.06 12.35 -10.86
CA ILE A 81 5.71 11.82 -11.14
C ILE A 81 5.77 10.64 -12.13
N GLU A 82 6.54 10.76 -13.22
CA GLU A 82 6.71 9.70 -14.22
C GLU A 82 7.30 8.41 -13.62
N GLN A 83 8.10 8.51 -12.55
CA GLN A 83 8.64 7.37 -11.82
C GLN A 83 7.63 6.82 -10.80
N LEU A 84 6.90 7.69 -10.11
CA LEU A 84 5.92 7.29 -9.09
C LEU A 84 4.70 6.58 -9.68
N GLU A 85 4.22 6.98 -10.86
CA GLU A 85 3.05 6.35 -11.48
C GLU A 85 3.17 4.83 -11.69
N PRO A 86 4.24 4.31 -12.34
CA PRO A 86 4.41 2.87 -12.49
C PRO A 86 4.64 2.16 -11.14
N GLU A 87 5.29 2.80 -10.17
CA GLU A 87 5.50 2.23 -8.83
C GLU A 87 4.19 2.09 -8.04
N ILE A 88 3.33 3.11 -8.09
CA ILE A 88 1.98 3.08 -7.52
C ILE A 88 1.17 1.94 -8.15
N GLN A 89 1.16 1.87 -9.48
CA GLN A 89 0.40 0.85 -10.19
C GLN A 89 0.90 -0.56 -9.85
N SER A 90 2.22 -0.77 -9.90
CA SER A 90 2.83 -2.05 -9.56
C SER A 90 2.51 -2.49 -8.13
N THR A 91 2.53 -1.56 -7.17
CA THR A 91 2.22 -1.86 -5.76
C THR A 91 0.75 -2.22 -5.56
N ILE A 92 -0.16 -1.53 -6.25
CA ILE A 92 -1.59 -1.87 -6.24
C ILE A 92 -1.83 -3.24 -6.86
N ASP A 93 -1.17 -3.54 -7.99
CA ASP A 93 -1.30 -4.82 -8.67
C ASP A 93 -0.78 -5.96 -7.79
N GLN A 94 0.36 -5.78 -7.12
CA GLN A 94 0.88 -6.74 -6.14
C GLN A 94 -0.12 -6.99 -4.99
N ALA A 95 -0.73 -5.94 -4.44
CA ALA A 95 -1.73 -6.08 -3.40
C ALA A 95 -2.99 -6.82 -3.90
N SER A 96 -3.41 -6.53 -5.13
CA SER A 96 -4.56 -7.17 -5.79
C SER A 96 -4.33 -8.66 -6.04
N GLU A 97 -3.15 -9.03 -6.55
CA GLU A 97 -2.78 -10.44 -6.76
C GLU A 97 -2.75 -11.23 -5.45
N ILE A 98 -2.19 -10.65 -4.38
CA ILE A 98 -2.22 -11.28 -3.06
C ILE A 98 -3.67 -11.43 -2.57
N SER A 99 -4.50 -10.40 -2.75
CA SER A 99 -5.92 -10.46 -2.35
C SER A 99 -6.70 -11.55 -3.09
N LYS A 100 -6.44 -11.76 -4.39
CA LYS A 100 -7.12 -12.80 -5.20
C LYS A 100 -6.76 -14.22 -4.78
N ILE A 101 -5.57 -14.44 -4.21
CA ILE A 101 -5.14 -15.76 -3.73
C ILE A 101 -5.91 -16.15 -2.44
N ILE A 102 -6.44 -15.17 -1.70
CA ILE A 102 -7.07 -15.36 -0.38
C ILE A 102 -8.61 -15.31 -0.47
N ALA A 103 -9.17 -14.67 -1.50
CA ALA A 103 -10.61 -14.53 -1.75
C ALA A 103 -11.21 -15.77 -2.42
#